data_AF-A0A9W4WZA4-F1
#
_entry.id   AF-A0A9W4WZA4-F1
#
_cell.length_a   1.000
_cell.length_b   1.000
_cell.length_c   1.000
_cell.angle_alpha   90.00
_cell.angle_beta   90.00
_cell.angle_gamma   90.00
#
_symmetry.space_group_name_H-M   'P 1'
#
loop_
_entity.id
_entity.type
_entity.pdbx_description
1 polymer ?
#
loop_
_entity_poly.entity_id
_entity_poly.type
_entity_poly.pdbx_seq_one_letter_code
_entity_poly.pdbx_strand_id
1 'polypeptide(L)' 'MSMKYYEFDPSHYVSAPSLSWDGMLKMSGVRIELFTDMTMHDLIKKVKRD' A
#
# COMPACT_ATOMS: atom_id res chain seq x y z
N MET A 1 6.63 18.18 -5.05
CA MET A 1 7.59 17.09 -5.31
C MET A 1 6.89 15.81 -5.80
N SER A 2 5.72 15.42 -5.29
CA SER A 2 5.03 14.18 -5.71
C SER A 2 4.62 14.12 -7.19
N MET A 3 4.04 15.18 -7.74
CA MET A 3 3.56 15.21 -9.15
C MET A 3 4.68 14.99 -10.17
N LYS A 4 5.91 15.44 -9.88
CA LYS A 4 7.04 15.34 -10.81
C LYS A 4 7.71 13.96 -10.81
N TYR A 5 7.60 13.21 -9.71
CA TYR A 5 8.32 11.93 -9.53
C TYR A 5 7.44 10.71 -9.72
N TYR A 6 6.14 10.81 -9.40
CA TYR A 6 5.23 9.68 -9.45
C TYR A 6 3.95 9.94 -10.25
N GLU A 7 3.76 11.17 -10.76
CA GLU A 7 2.53 11.62 -11.44
C GLU A 7 1.27 11.50 -10.57
N PHE A 8 1.41 11.28 -9.27
CA PHE A 8 0.29 11.28 -8.35
C PHE A 8 -0.10 12.71 -8.01
N ASP A 9 -1.39 13.01 -8.16
CA ASP A 9 -1.96 14.26 -7.70
C ASP A 9 -2.18 14.20 -6.17
N PRO A 10 -1.42 14.98 -5.38
CA PRO A 10 -1.50 14.94 -3.92
C PRO A 10 -2.86 15.37 -3.35
N SER A 11 -3.73 16.04 -4.13
CA SER A 11 -5.11 16.38 -3.71
C SER A 11 -5.96 15.15 -3.39
N HIS A 12 -5.65 14.01 -3.99
CA HIS A 12 -6.40 12.77 -3.81
C HIS A 12 -5.98 11.99 -2.56
N TYR A 13 -4.95 12.43 -1.84
CA TYR A 13 -4.42 11.73 -0.67
C TYR A 13 -4.60 12.57 0.58
N VAL A 14 -5.27 11.98 1.58
CA VAL A 14 -5.54 12.63 2.87
C VAL A 14 -4.25 12.81 3.68
N SER A 15 -3.20 12.02 3.42
CA SER A 15 -1.98 12.05 4.21
C SER A 15 -0.70 11.72 3.43
N ALA A 16 0.43 12.31 3.85
CA ALA A 16 1.74 12.04 3.28
C ALA A 16 2.18 10.56 3.32
N PRO A 17 1.86 9.77 4.37
CA PRO A 17 2.13 8.34 4.38
C PRO A 17 1.39 7.58 3.27
N SER A 18 0.12 7.91 3.02
CA SER A 18 -0.68 7.23 1.97
C SER A 18 -0.11 7.48 0.57
N LEU A 19 0.35 8.70 0.30
CA LEU A 19 1.02 9.05 -0.95
C LEU A 19 2.38 8.36 -1.11
N SER A 20 3.14 8.25 -0.01
CA SER A 20 4.47 7.61 -0.01
C SER A 20 4.35 6.11 -0.25
N TRP A 21 3.35 5.47 0.35
CA TRP A 21 3.05 4.06 0.16
C TRP A 21 2.67 3.74 -1.29
N ASP A 22 1.78 4.53 -1.88
CA ASP A 22 1.35 4.31 -3.27
C ASP A 22 2.48 4.59 -4.28
N GLY A 23 3.30 5.61 -4.01
CA GLY A 23 4.53 5.85 -4.76
C GLY A 23 5.50 4.66 -4.74
N MET A 24 5.70 4.05 -3.57
CA MET A 24 6.54 2.86 -3.42
C MET A 24 6.00 1.66 -4.20
N LEU A 25 4.69 1.43 -4.19
CA LEU A 25 4.05 0.36 -4.97
C LEU A 25 4.19 0.60 -6.47
N LYS A 26 3.99 1.85 -6.93
CA LYS A 26 4.19 2.23 -8.35
C LYS A 26 5.64 2.03 -8.81
N MET A 27 6.63 2.35 -7.96
CA MET A 27 8.05 2.16 -8.30
C MET A 27 8.50 0.71 -8.27
N SER A 28 8.01 -0.09 -7.33
CA SER A 28 8.40 -1.50 -7.19
C SER A 28 7.63 -2.42 -8.15
N GLY A 29 6.51 -1.96 -8.73
CA GLY A 29 5.64 -2.78 -9.58
C GLY A 29 4.88 -3.86 -8.80
N VAL A 30 5.01 -3.87 -7.47
CA VAL A 30 4.33 -4.83 -6.60
C VAL A 30 2.86 -4.46 -6.52
N ARG A 31 1.98 -5.43 -6.81
CA ARG A 31 0.54 -5.31 -6.66
C ARG A 31 0.12 -6.06 -5.41
N ILE A 32 -0.50 -5.36 -4.47
CA ILE A 32 -1.11 -5.98 -3.31
C ILE A 32 -2.50 -6.44 -3.73
N GLU A 33 -2.67 -7.75 -3.82
CA GLU A 33 -3.97 -8.35 -4.09
C GLU A 33 -4.79 -8.40 -2.80
N LEU A 34 -6.10 -8.16 -2.94
CA LEU A 34 -7.02 -8.27 -1.82
C LEU A 34 -7.09 -9.75 -1.39
N PHE A 35 -6.74 -10.02 -0.14
CA PHE A 35 -6.81 -11.36 0.43
C PHE A 35 -8.26 -11.86 0.42
N THR A 36 -8.53 -12.82 -0.47
CA THR A 36 -9.86 -13.44 -0.64
C THR A 36 -9.93 -14.84 -0.02
N ASP A 37 -8.77 -15.44 0.26
CA ASP A 37 -8.67 -16.78 0.82
C ASP A 37 -8.56 -16.75 2.36
N MET A 38 -9.32 -17.63 3.03
CA MET A 38 -9.29 -17.83 4.49
C MET A 38 -7.89 -18.17 5.02
N THR A 39 -7.03 -18.78 4.20
CA THR A 39 -5.64 -19.10 4.57
C THR A 39 -4.76 -17.85 4.79
N MET A 40 -5.00 -16.75 4.07
CA MET A 40 -4.26 -15.50 4.26
C MET A 40 -4.65 -14.79 5.57
N HIS A 41 -5.87 -15.02 6.09
CA HIS A 41 -6.27 -14.49 7.39
C HIS A 41 -5.48 -15.08 8.56
N ASP A 42 -4.98 -16.32 8.43
CA ASP A 42 -4.20 -16.97 9.48
C ASP A 42 -2.79 -16.40 9.63
N LEU A 43 -2.22 -15.84 8.56
CA LEU A 43 -0.95 -15.08 8.62
C LEU A 43 -1.10 -13.85 9.52
N ILE A 44 -2.18 -13.11 9.38
CA ILE A 44 -2.46 -11.91 10.19
C ILE A 44 -2.76 -12.29 11.64
N LYS A 45 -3.50 -13.39 11.87
CA LYS A 45 -3.82 -13.87 13.21
C LYS A 45 -2.60 -14.37 13.99
N LYS A 46 -1.62 -15.00 13.32
CA LYS A 46 -0.37 -15.45 13.96
C LYS A 46 0.49 -14.27 14.42
N VAL A 47 0.65 -13.25 13.57
CA VAL A 47 1.43 -12.03 13.91
C VAL A 47 0.83 -11.27 15.09
N LYS A 48 -0.49 -11.34 15.28
CA LYS A 48 -1.20 -10.64 16.37
C LYS A 48 -1.16 -11.36 17.72
N ARG A 49 -0.54 -12.54 17.78
CA ARG A 49 -0.53 -13.43 18.95
C ARG A 49 0.80 -13.44 19.72
N ASP A 50 1.77 -12.68 19.24
CA ASP A 50 2.99 -12.27 19.95
C ASP A 50 2.81 -10.84 20.51
#